data_AF-A0A8X6HT24-F1
#
_entry.id   AF-A0A8X6HT24-F1
#
_cell.length_a   1.000
_cell.length_b   1.000
_cell.length_c   1.000
_cell.angle_alpha   90.00
_cell.angle_beta   90.00
_cell.angle_gamma   90.00
#
_symmetry.space_group_name_H-M   'P 1'
#
loop_
_entity.id
_entity.type
_entity.pdbx_description
1 polymer ?
#
loop_
_entity_poly.entity_id
_entity_poly.type
_entity_poly.pdbx_seq_one_letter_code
_entity_poly.pdbx_strand_id
1 'polypeptide(L)'
;MAEIEHFVDPRSKEHPKFKKVQDVKLILYSACNQMNGESAFVTTIGDAVQKGIVANETLGYFMARIYQFLITVGINPEKLRFRQHMSNEMAHYATDCWDAEIKTSYGWVECVGCADRSCYDLSQHTKATGVKLNAEGQLKEAISFLHALMRSFQYN
;
A
#
# COMPACT_ATOMS: atom_id res chain seq x y z
N MET A 1 18.70 7.82 -1.41
CA MET A 1 17.42 7.11 -1.22
C MET A 1 16.76 7.67 0.02
N ALA A 2 15.44 7.86 0.00
CA ALA A 2 14.66 8.31 1.15
C ALA A 2 13.48 7.36 1.32
N GLU A 3 13.37 6.73 2.48
CA GLU A 3 12.40 5.67 2.76
C GLU A 3 11.53 6.05 3.97
N ILE A 4 10.28 5.60 3.95
CA ILE A 4 9.33 5.75 5.05
C ILE A 4 8.74 4.37 5.34
N GLU A 5 9.03 3.83 6.52
CA GLU A 5 8.39 2.62 7.03
C GLU A 5 7.18 3.03 7.89
N HIS A 6 5.97 2.84 7.33
CA HIS A 6 4.73 3.18 8.02
C HIS A 6 4.07 1.93 8.62
N PHE A 7 4.23 1.74 9.92
CA PHE A 7 3.59 0.65 10.66
C PHE A 7 2.13 0.98 10.99
N VAL A 8 1.20 0.09 10.63
CA VAL A 8 -0.24 0.22 10.88
C VAL A 8 -0.80 -1.11 11.40
N ASP A 9 -1.88 -1.06 12.18
CA ASP A 9 -2.59 -2.26 12.63
C ASP A 9 -3.17 -2.99 11.40
N PRO A 10 -2.83 -4.27 11.15
CA PRO A 10 -3.33 -5.00 9.98
C PRO A 10 -4.85 -5.15 9.94
N ARG A 11 -5.54 -4.99 11.09
CA ARG A 11 -7.01 -5.04 11.19
C ARG A 11 -7.67 -3.71 10.82
N SER A 12 -6.91 -2.63 10.72
CA SER A 12 -7.41 -1.29 10.43
C SER A 12 -6.38 -0.53 9.58
N LYS A 13 -6.41 -0.78 8.26
CA LYS A 13 -5.58 -0.07 7.26
C LYS A 13 -6.27 1.20 6.73
N GLU A 14 -7.09 1.83 7.57
CA GLU A 14 -7.67 3.15 7.31
C GLU A 14 -6.62 4.24 7.60
N HIS A 15 -6.71 5.39 6.94
CA HIS A 15 -5.80 6.50 7.20
C HIS A 15 -6.56 7.76 7.61
N PRO A 16 -6.31 8.34 8.80
CA PRO A 16 -7.15 9.42 9.35
C PRO A 16 -7.15 10.70 8.52
N LYS A 17 -6.18 10.85 7.61
CA LYS A 17 -6.07 12.00 6.69
C LYS A 17 -6.45 11.66 5.24
N PHE A 18 -6.93 10.45 4.95
CA PHE A 18 -7.27 10.02 3.58
C PHE A 18 -8.31 10.94 2.92
N LYS A 19 -9.34 11.33 3.67
CA LYS A 19 -10.35 12.29 3.21
C LYS A 19 -9.79 13.62 2.70
N LYS A 20 -8.60 14.03 3.15
CA LYS A 20 -7.94 15.28 2.68
C LYS A 20 -7.34 15.15 1.27
N VAL A 21 -7.19 13.92 0.76
CA VAL A 21 -6.54 13.64 -0.53
C VAL A 21 -7.41 12.80 -1.46
N GLN A 22 -8.60 12.37 -1.02
CA GLN A 22 -9.48 11.47 -1.79
C GLN A 22 -9.82 11.98 -3.21
N ASP A 23 -9.88 13.31 -3.40
CA ASP A 23 -10.23 13.93 -4.68
C ASP A 23 -9.02 14.12 -5.61
N VAL A 24 -7.81 13.75 -5.18
CA VAL A 24 -6.60 13.81 -6.01
C VAL A 24 -6.74 12.85 -7.18
N LYS A 25 -6.64 13.37 -8.40
CA LYS A 25 -6.67 12.58 -9.64
C LYS A 25 -5.28 12.05 -9.97
N LEU A 26 -5.20 10.74 -10.21
CA LEU A 26 -3.98 10.04 -10.58
C LEU A 26 -4.18 9.31 -11.91
N ILE A 27 -3.09 9.15 -12.66
CA ILE A 27 -3.03 8.23 -13.80
C ILE A 27 -2.61 6.87 -13.26
N LEU A 28 -3.50 5.89 -13.25
CA LEU A 28 -3.25 4.55 -12.73
C LEU A 28 -3.09 3.55 -13.89
N TYR A 29 -2.07 2.70 -13.80
CA TYR A 29 -1.84 1.58 -14.70
C TYR A 29 -1.88 0.28 -13.90
N SER A 30 -3.10 -0.24 -13.72
CA SER A 30 -3.37 -1.44 -12.90
C SER A 30 -2.70 -2.69 -13.48
N ALA A 31 -2.55 -3.73 -12.65
CA ALA A 31 -2.05 -5.02 -13.10
C ALA A 31 -2.98 -5.65 -14.15
N CYS A 32 -4.30 -5.51 -13.99
CA CYS A 32 -5.27 -6.01 -14.98
C CYS A 32 -5.11 -5.32 -16.33
N ASN A 33 -4.96 -3.99 -16.36
CA ASN A 33 -4.78 -3.27 -17.62
C ASN A 33 -3.47 -3.66 -18.31
N GLN A 34 -2.40 -3.84 -17.54
CA GLN A 34 -1.12 -4.36 -18.05
C GLN A 34 -1.29 -5.74 -18.71
N MET A 35 -1.97 -6.67 -18.05
CA MET A 35 -2.20 -8.02 -18.57
C MET A 35 -3.10 -8.04 -19.81
N ASN A 36 -4.09 -7.14 -19.87
CA ASN A 36 -5.02 -7.05 -21.00
C ASN A 36 -4.49 -6.21 -22.18
N GLY A 37 -3.32 -5.58 -22.04
CA GLY A 37 -2.80 -4.64 -23.04
C GLY A 37 -3.59 -3.34 -23.13
N GLU A 38 -4.34 -3.01 -22.08
CA GLU A 38 -5.13 -1.78 -21.98
C GLU A 38 -4.25 -0.60 -21.52
N SER A 39 -4.70 0.62 -21.79
CA SER A 39 -3.98 1.82 -21.36
C SER A 39 -4.19 2.14 -19.87
N ALA A 40 -3.29 2.95 -19.33
CA ALA A 40 -3.53 3.60 -18.04
C ALA A 40 -4.75 4.52 -18.09
N PHE A 41 -5.42 4.73 -16.97
CA PHE A 41 -6.65 5.52 -16.87
C PHE A 41 -6.58 6.53 -15.74
N VAL A 42 -7.38 7.60 -15.84
CA VAL A 42 -7.47 8.63 -14.81
C VAL A 42 -8.63 8.33 -13.88
N THR A 43 -8.38 8.38 -12.58
CA THR A 43 -9.42 8.28 -11.56
C THR A 43 -9.01 9.05 -10.30
N THR A 44 -9.95 9.34 -9.41
CA THR A 44 -9.61 9.89 -8.09
C THR A 44 -9.08 8.77 -7.20
N ILE A 45 -8.17 9.08 -6.27
CA ILE A 45 -7.68 8.05 -5.35
C ILE A 45 -8.80 7.52 -4.45
N GLY A 46 -9.79 8.34 -4.11
CA GLY A 46 -10.99 7.94 -3.40
C GLY A 46 -11.78 6.86 -4.14
N ASP A 47 -12.07 7.09 -5.43
CA ASP A 47 -12.75 6.10 -6.28
C ASP A 47 -11.92 4.82 -6.44
N ALA A 48 -10.60 4.95 -6.57
CA ALA A 48 -9.71 3.80 -6.72
C ALA A 48 -9.72 2.90 -5.47
N VAL A 49 -9.67 3.50 -4.28
CA VAL A 49 -9.78 2.76 -3.01
C VAL A 49 -11.19 2.18 -2.85
N GLN A 50 -12.25 2.95 -3.11
CA GLN A 50 -13.63 2.48 -3.00
C GLN A 50 -13.91 1.27 -3.91
N LYS A 51 -13.36 1.26 -5.12
CA LYS A 51 -13.52 0.17 -6.09
C LYS A 51 -12.55 -1.00 -5.87
N GLY A 52 -11.67 -0.91 -4.86
CA GLY A 52 -10.66 -1.93 -4.57
C GLY A 52 -9.55 -2.04 -5.62
N ILE A 53 -9.35 -1.01 -6.46
CA ILE A 53 -8.22 -0.92 -7.38
C ILE A 53 -6.93 -0.71 -6.58
N VAL A 54 -7.00 0.16 -5.57
CA VAL A 54 -5.95 0.35 -4.56
C VAL A 54 -6.42 -0.29 -3.26
N ALA A 55 -5.60 -1.14 -2.66
CA ALA A 55 -6.05 -2.07 -1.62
C ALA A 55 -6.65 -1.42 -0.35
N ASN A 56 -6.17 -0.25 0.06
CA ASN A 56 -6.60 0.41 1.31
C ASN A 56 -6.32 1.92 1.32
N GLU A 57 -6.92 2.63 2.29
CA GLU A 57 -6.76 4.08 2.44
C GLU A 57 -5.33 4.50 2.80
N THR A 58 -4.58 3.70 3.56
CA THR A 58 -3.19 4.00 3.90
C THR A 58 -2.31 4.04 2.66
N LEU A 59 -2.41 3.02 1.81
CA LEU A 59 -1.68 2.97 0.55
C LEU A 59 -2.12 4.12 -0.37
N GLY A 60 -3.43 4.34 -0.52
CA GLY A 60 -3.94 5.44 -1.33
C GLY A 60 -3.52 6.82 -0.82
N TYR A 61 -3.49 7.03 0.50
CA TYR A 61 -3.01 8.27 1.09
C TYR A 61 -1.56 8.54 0.69
N PHE A 62 -0.67 7.55 0.81
CA PHE A 62 0.73 7.73 0.44
C PHE A 62 0.90 7.92 -1.07
N MET A 63 0.18 7.18 -1.93
CA MET A 63 0.19 7.42 -3.37
C MET A 63 -0.17 8.87 -3.73
N ALA A 64 -1.24 9.41 -3.13
CA ALA A 64 -1.65 10.78 -3.37
C ALA A 64 -0.64 11.81 -2.83
N ARG A 65 0.00 11.53 -1.68
CA ARG A 65 1.06 12.39 -1.12
C ARG A 65 2.34 12.36 -1.97
N ILE A 66 2.72 11.20 -2.50
CA ILE A 66 3.82 11.03 -3.44
C ILE A 66 3.54 11.86 -4.69
N TYR A 67 2.35 11.74 -5.27
CA TYR A 67 1.94 12.55 -6.42
C TYR A 67 2.09 14.05 -6.13
N GLN A 68 1.48 14.54 -5.06
CA GLN A 68 1.54 15.96 -4.67
C GLN A 68 2.98 16.43 -4.48
N PHE A 69 3.83 15.62 -3.85
CA PHE A 69 5.25 15.91 -3.68
C PHE A 69 5.97 16.03 -5.03
N LEU A 70 5.79 15.03 -5.92
CA LEU A 70 6.42 15.03 -7.25
C LEU A 70 5.99 16.23 -8.10
N ILE A 71 4.72 16.62 -8.05
CA ILE A 71 4.24 17.84 -8.73
C ILE A 71 4.90 19.09 -8.11
N THR A 72 4.99 19.16 -6.78
CA THR A 72 5.59 20.30 -6.07
C THR A 72 7.06 20.51 -6.43
N VAL A 73 7.81 19.43 -6.67
CA VAL A 73 9.22 19.51 -7.09
C VAL A 73 9.40 19.71 -8.60
N GLY A 74 8.30 19.83 -9.37
CA GLY A 74 8.32 20.23 -10.78
C GLY A 74 8.13 19.11 -11.81
N ILE A 75 7.73 17.91 -11.41
CA ILE A 75 7.39 16.85 -12.36
C ILE A 75 6.11 17.21 -13.11
N ASN A 76 6.13 17.05 -14.44
CA ASN A 76 4.94 17.26 -15.28
C ASN A 76 3.88 16.18 -14.98
N PRO A 77 2.65 16.54 -14.54
CA PRO A 77 1.57 15.60 -14.27
C PRO A 77 1.23 14.64 -15.42
N GLU A 78 1.33 15.09 -16.67
CA GLU A 78 1.03 14.26 -17.86
C GLU A 78 2.10 13.19 -18.13
N LYS A 79 3.27 13.34 -17.50
CA LYS A 79 4.41 12.42 -17.58
C LYS A 79 4.58 11.64 -16.28
N LEU A 80 3.59 11.63 -15.40
CA LEU A 80 3.61 10.89 -14.14
C LEU A 80 2.44 9.90 -14.11
N ARG A 81 2.74 8.63 -13.86
CA ARG A 81 1.71 7.59 -13.63
C ARG A 81 2.08 6.73 -12.44
N PHE A 82 1.10 6.04 -11.87
CA PHE A 82 1.32 4.98 -10.90
C PHE A 82 1.05 3.64 -11.57
N ARG A 83 2.06 2.77 -11.63
CA ARG A 83 1.95 1.42 -12.18
C ARG A 83 1.89 0.42 -11.04
N GLN A 84 0.87 -0.45 -11.06
CA GLN A 84 0.76 -1.53 -10.09
C GLN A 84 1.72 -2.66 -10.47
N HIS A 85 2.34 -3.30 -9.49
CA HIS A 85 3.09 -4.53 -9.76
C HIS A 85 2.13 -5.64 -10.20
N MET A 86 2.53 -6.40 -11.22
CA MET A 86 1.81 -7.62 -11.59
C MET A 86 2.09 -8.75 -10.60
N SER A 87 1.25 -9.77 -10.56
CA SER A 87 1.40 -10.89 -9.60
C SER A 87 2.72 -11.66 -9.73
N ASN A 88 3.34 -11.65 -10.91
CA ASN A 88 4.66 -12.24 -11.19
C ASN A 88 5.84 -11.31 -10.85
N GLU A 89 5.58 -10.02 -10.63
CA GLU A 89 6.58 -9.01 -10.25
C GLU A 89 6.49 -8.66 -8.76
N MET A 90 5.32 -8.89 -8.15
CA MET A 90 5.07 -8.67 -6.74
C MET A 90 6.07 -9.49 -5.93
N ALA A 91 6.89 -8.81 -5.13
CA ALA A 91 7.73 -9.50 -4.16
C ALA A 91 6.85 -10.44 -3.33
N HIS A 92 7.32 -11.65 -3.02
CA HIS A 92 6.54 -12.74 -2.40
C HIS A 92 5.90 -12.39 -1.04
N TYR A 93 6.13 -11.19 -0.53
CA TYR A 93 5.63 -10.63 0.71
C TYR A 93 4.73 -9.39 0.55
N ALA A 94 4.69 -8.76 -0.62
CA ALA A 94 3.86 -7.57 -0.84
C ALA A 94 2.40 -7.97 -1.08
N THR A 95 1.46 -7.21 -0.52
CA THR A 95 0.01 -7.40 -0.68
C THR A 95 -0.55 -6.54 -1.82
N ASP A 96 -0.02 -5.34 -1.98
CA ASP A 96 -0.25 -4.44 -3.11
C ASP A 96 0.97 -3.52 -3.22
N CYS A 97 1.37 -3.15 -4.44
CA CYS A 97 2.55 -2.33 -4.68
C CYS A 97 2.35 -1.46 -5.92
N TRP A 98 2.63 -0.16 -5.78
CA TRP A 98 2.47 0.84 -6.82
C TRP A 98 3.74 1.68 -6.98
N ASP A 99 4.24 1.75 -8.20
CA ASP A 99 5.40 2.53 -8.60
C ASP A 99 4.96 3.85 -9.22
N ALA A 100 5.39 4.97 -8.67
CA ALA A 100 5.33 6.25 -9.36
C ALA A 100 6.42 6.28 -10.45
N GLU A 101 5.97 6.21 -11.71
CA GLU A 101 6.83 6.24 -12.88
C GLU A 101 6.79 7.60 -13.58
N ILE A 102 7.96 8.05 -14.02
CA ILE A 102 8.14 9.30 -14.74
C ILE A 102 8.53 9.00 -16.19
N LYS A 103 7.84 9.62 -17.15
CA LYS A 103 8.16 9.51 -18.57
C LYS A 103 9.33 10.42 -18.93
N THR A 104 10.45 9.80 -19.27
CA THR A 104 11.71 10.44 -19.66
C THR A 104 12.03 10.17 -21.14
N SER A 105 13.20 10.61 -21.61
CA SER A 105 13.74 10.23 -22.93
C SER A 105 14.05 8.73 -23.05
N TYR A 106 14.18 8.01 -21.93
CA TYR A 106 14.43 6.58 -21.87
C TYR A 106 13.15 5.73 -21.74
N GLY A 107 11.98 6.37 -21.80
CA GLY A 107 10.70 5.74 -21.52
C GLY A 107 10.24 5.98 -20.07
N TRP A 108 9.38 5.10 -19.58
CA TRP A 108 8.86 5.14 -18.20
C TRP A 108 9.90 4.55 -17.26
N VAL A 109 10.26 5.32 -16.23
CA VAL A 109 11.25 4.91 -15.22
C VAL A 109 10.62 5.06 -13.84
N GLU A 110 10.74 4.03 -13.01
CA GLU A 110 10.36 4.08 -11.60
C GLU A 110 11.17 5.16 -10.86
N CYS A 111 10.48 6.02 -10.11
CA CYS A 111 11.13 7.01 -9.26
C CYS A 111 10.79 6.83 -7.76
N VAL A 112 9.60 6.31 -7.44
CA VAL A 112 9.18 6.06 -6.06
C VAL A 112 8.33 4.78 -6.01
N GLY A 113 8.79 3.77 -5.27
CA GLY A 113 7.97 2.60 -4.94
C GLY A 113 7.10 2.85 -3.69
N CYS A 114 5.86 2.37 -3.72
CA CYS A 114 4.93 2.41 -2.59
C CYS A 114 4.34 1.01 -2.37
N ALA A 115 4.87 0.30 -1.37
CA ALA A 115 4.58 -1.12 -1.16
C ALA A 115 3.90 -1.38 0.20
N ASP A 116 2.87 -2.22 0.20
CA ASP A 116 2.29 -2.82 1.40
C ASP A 116 2.94 -4.18 1.65
N ARG A 117 3.94 -4.22 2.54
CA ARG A 117 4.75 -5.43 2.84
C ARG A 117 4.18 -6.30 3.95
N SER A 118 2.98 -5.96 4.45
CA SER A 118 2.37 -6.62 5.61
C SER A 118 3.37 -6.80 6.77
N CYS A 119 3.45 -7.98 7.38
CA CYS A 119 4.33 -8.23 8.54
C CYS A 119 5.59 -9.03 8.20
N TYR A 120 5.94 -9.16 6.92
CA TYR A 120 6.99 -10.09 6.48
C TYR A 120 8.34 -9.78 7.14
N ASP A 121 8.79 -8.53 7.06
CA ASP A 121 10.11 -8.13 7.55
C ASP A 121 10.26 -8.35 9.05
N LEU A 122 9.29 -7.87 9.84
CA LEU A 122 9.29 -8.05 11.29
C LEU A 122 9.23 -9.54 11.67
N SER A 123 8.46 -10.34 10.92
CA SER A 123 8.34 -11.79 11.15
C SER A 123 9.65 -12.52 10.83
N GLN A 124 10.33 -12.18 9.74
CA GLN A 124 11.61 -12.78 9.37
C GLN A 124 12.70 -12.40 10.37
N HIS A 125 12.79 -11.14 10.78
CA HIS A 125 13.75 -10.70 11.80
C HIS A 125 13.48 -11.35 13.15
N THR A 126 12.22 -11.48 13.57
CA THR A 126 11.85 -12.20 14.80
C THR A 126 12.31 -13.66 14.74
N LYS A 127 12.06 -14.36 13.62
CA LYS A 127 12.48 -15.76 13.44
C LYS A 127 13.99 -15.94 13.46
N ALA A 128 14.74 -15.03 12.83
CA ALA A 128 16.18 -15.13 12.73
C ALA A 128 16.91 -14.79 14.04
N THR A 129 16.37 -13.86 14.83
CA THR A 129 17.06 -13.30 16.01
C THR A 129 16.50 -13.77 17.34
N GLY A 130 15.25 -14.29 17.36
CA GLY A 130 14.52 -14.60 18.58
C GLY A 130 13.99 -13.36 19.33
N VAL A 131 14.22 -12.15 18.81
CA VAL A 131 13.76 -10.89 19.41
C VAL A 131 12.31 -10.63 18.99
N LYS A 132 11.41 -10.41 19.94
CA LYS A 132 10.00 -10.10 19.66
C LYS A 132 9.85 -8.68 19.10
N LEU A 133 9.30 -8.56 17.89
CA LEU A 133 9.01 -7.30 17.21
C LEU A 133 7.50 -7.13 17.01
N ASN A 134 6.77 -6.96 18.11
CA ASN A 134 5.30 -6.86 18.13
C ASN A 134 4.85 -5.57 18.81
N ALA A 135 3.70 -5.05 18.37
CA ALA A 135 2.96 -4.04 19.12
C ALA A 135 1.86 -4.72 19.93
N GLU A 136 1.62 -4.22 21.14
CA GLU A 136 0.53 -4.68 22.01
C GLU A 136 -0.43 -3.51 22.25
N GLY A 137 -1.73 -3.80 22.27
CA GLY A 137 -2.78 -2.82 22.54
C GLY A 137 -3.76 -3.36 23.56
N GLN A 138 -4.36 -2.45 24.35
CA GLN A 138 -5.39 -2.84 25.30
C GLN A 138 -6.66 -3.32 24.58
N LEU A 139 -7.21 -4.42 25.06
CA LEU A 139 -8.53 -4.87 24.66
C LEU A 139 -9.60 -3.99 25.31
N LYS A 140 -10.72 -3.78 24.61
CA LYS A 140 -11.87 -3.05 25.17
C LYS A 140 -12.42 -3.73 26.43
N GLU A 141 -12.38 -5.05 26.47
CA GLU A 141 -12.83 -5.87 27.58
C GLU A 141 -11.83 -7.01 27.80
N ALA A 142 -11.65 -7.40 29.07
CA ALA A 142 -10.79 -8.52 29.41
C ALA A 142 -11.42 -9.83 28.91
N ILE A 143 -10.68 -10.60 28.11
CA ILE A 143 -11.12 -11.91 27.66
C ILE A 143 -10.81 -12.92 28.77
N SER A 144 -11.85 -13.57 29.31
CA SER A 144 -11.68 -14.62 30.30
C SER A 144 -11.01 -15.87 29.69
N PHE A 145 -10.29 -16.63 30.53
CA PHE A 145 -9.50 -17.79 30.08
C PHE A 145 -10.32 -18.84 29.31
N LEU A 146 -11.58 -19.04 29.70
CA LEU A 146 -12.53 -19.93 28.99
C LEU A 146 -12.85 -19.44 27.57
N HIS A 147 -13.06 -18.13 27.38
CA HIS A 147 -13.32 -17.57 26.06
C HIS A 147 -12.09 -17.59 25.15
N ALA A 148 -10.89 -17.44 25.72
CA ALA A 148 -9.64 -17.54 24.96
C ALA A 148 -9.43 -18.96 24.40
N LEU A 149 -9.68 -20.00 25.21
CA LEU A 149 -9.59 -21.41 24.79
C LEU A 149 -10.59 -21.75 23.68
N MET A 150 -11.84 -21.29 23.78
CA MET A 150 -12.84 -21.57 22.75
C MET A 150 -12.49 -20.95 21.38
N ARG A 151 -11.83 -19.79 21.34
CA ARG A 151 -11.39 -19.16 20.09
C ARG A 151 -10.19 -19.86 19.44
N SER A 152 -9.29 -20.46 20.23
CA SER A 152 -8.16 -21.21 19.64
C SER A 152 -8.59 -22.51 18.95
N PHE A 153 -9.74 -23.08 19.31
CA PHE A 153 -10.29 -24.28 18.65
C PHE A 153 -11.06 -24.01 17.35
N GLN A 154 -11.37 -22.75 17.01
CA GLN A 154 -12.07 -22.41 15.76
C GLN A 154 -11.12 -22.11 14.58
N TYR A 155 -9.81 -22.07 14.82
CA TYR A 155 -8.79 -21.75 13.80
C TYR A 155 -7.83 -22.91 13.49
N ASN A 156 -8.22 -24.15 13.85
CA ASN A 156 -7.56 -25.39 13.38
C ASN A 156 -8.43 -26.11 12.35
#